data_AF-A0A5J9WP85-F1
#
_entry.id   AF-A0A5J9WP85-F1
#
_cell.length_a   1.000
_cell.length_b   1.000
_cell.length_c   1.000
_cell.angle_alpha   90.00
_cell.angle_beta   90.00
_cell.angle_gamma   90.00
#
_symmetry.space_group_name_H-M   'P 1'
#
loop_
_entity.id
_entity.type
_entity.pdbx_description
1 polymer ?
#
loop_
_entity_poly.entity_id
_entity_poly.type
_entity_poly.pdbx_seq_one_letter_code
_entity_poly.pdbx_strand_id
1 'polypeptide(L)' 'MILEQVGGDEEAHPGAPAAAAGLVAPPGNFGMVDTGVYRSGFPDADSFGFLRGLRLRSVV' A
#
# COMPACT_ATOMS: atom_id res chain seq x y z
N MET A 1 34.31 -8.75 -13.25
CA MET A 1 32.92 -9.04 -13.65
C MET A 1 32.05 -8.03 -12.95
N ILE A 2 31.56 -7.05 -13.70
CA ILE A 2 30.67 -6.00 -13.25
C ILE A 2 29.22 -6.50 -13.41
N LEU A 3 28.44 -6.51 -12.33
CA LEU A 3 27.00 -6.34 -12.42
C LEU A 3 26.67 -5.16 -11.53
N GLU A 4 26.41 -4.04 -12.19
CA GLU A 4 25.74 -2.88 -11.62
C GLU A 4 24.37 -3.34 -11.13
N GLN A 5 24.29 -3.66 -9.84
CA GLN A 5 23.04 -3.76 -9.12
C GLN A 5 22.48 -2.34 -9.02
N VAL A 6 21.71 -1.95 -10.03
CA VAL A 6 20.77 -0.84 -9.97
C VAL A 6 19.62 -1.25 -9.04
N GLY A 7 19.92 -1.30 -7.74
CA GLY A 7 18.90 -1.35 -6.69
C GLY A 7 18.32 0.04 -6.59
N GLY A 8 17.23 0.27 -7.33
CA GLY A 8 16.54 1.54 -7.43
C GLY A 8 16.32 2.18 -6.08
N ASP A 9 16.56 3.49 -6.07
CA ASP A 9 16.30 4.40 -4.96
C ASP A 9 14.99 4.02 -4.29
N GLU A 10 15.09 3.52 -3.05
CA GLU A 10 13.97 3.43 -2.12
C GLU A 10 13.63 4.87 -1.71
N GLU A 11 13.10 5.62 -2.69
CA GLU A 11 12.51 6.93 -2.53
C GLU A 11 11.32 6.75 -1.60
N ALA A 12 11.63 6.87 -0.31
CA ALA A 12 10.68 7.00 0.77
C ALA A 12 9.78 8.19 0.46
N HIS A 13 8.69 7.91 -0.27
CA HIS A 13 7.77 8.91 -0.75
C HIS A 13 7.01 9.49 0.46
N PRO A 14 7.20 10.79 0.78
CA PRO A 14 6.52 11.42 1.91
C PRO A 14 5.09 11.75 1.47
N GLY A 15 4.22 10.74 1.47
CA GLY A 15 2.87 10.87 0.94
C GLY A 15 1.85 9.89 1.51
N ALA A 16 2.18 9.13 2.56
CA ALA A 16 1.17 8.35 3.27
C ALA A 16 0.28 9.34 4.06
N PRO A 17 -1.03 9.44 3.78
CA PRO A 17 -1.92 10.23 4.61
C PRO A 17 -1.87 9.66 6.03
N ALA A 18 -1.46 10.50 6.98
CA ALA A 18 -1.53 10.23 8.41
C ALA A 18 -3.00 10.02 8.81
N ALA A 19 -3.50 8.80 8.68
CA ALA A 19 -4.75 8.35 9.28
C ALA A 19 -4.43 7.81 10.68
N ALA A 20 -4.18 8.73 11.61
CA ALA A 20 -4.16 8.42 13.03
C ALA A 20 -5.60 8.10 13.49
N ALA A 21 -5.95 6.82 13.64
CA ALA A 21 -6.99 6.32 14.57
C ALA A 21 -7.11 4.77 14.47
N GLY A 22 -6.36 4.05 15.32
CA GLY A 22 -6.39 2.59 15.38
C GLY A 22 -5.35 1.96 14.47
N LEU A 23 -4.61 0.98 15.00
CA LEU A 23 -3.61 0.21 14.27
C LEU A 23 -4.30 -0.61 13.19
N VAL A 24 -4.53 -0.05 12.00
CA VAL A 24 -5.15 -0.81 10.92
C VAL A 24 -4.08 -1.40 10.03
N ALA A 25 -3.98 -2.73 10.07
CA ALA A 25 -2.97 -3.45 9.33
C ALA A 25 -3.31 -3.41 7.83
N PRO A 26 -2.33 -3.12 6.95
CA PRO A 26 -2.52 -3.31 5.52
C PRO A 26 -2.74 -4.81 5.24
N PRO A 27 -3.59 -5.16 4.26
CA PRO A 27 -3.74 -6.55 3.85
C PRO A 27 -2.42 -7.09 3.27
N GLY A 28 -2.26 -8.42 3.27
CA GLY A 28 -1.07 -9.07 2.70
C GLY A 28 -0.87 -8.67 1.24
N ASN A 29 0.38 -8.56 0.77
CA ASN A 29 0.72 -8.11 -0.59
C ASN A 29 0.12 -6.76 -1.02
N PHE A 30 -0.20 -5.87 -0.06
CA PHE A 30 -0.71 -4.53 -0.39
C PHE A 30 0.35 -3.67 -1.07
N GLY A 31 0.01 -3.07 -2.21
CA GLY A 31 0.89 -2.15 -2.92
C GLY A 31 0.15 -1.32 -3.96
N MET A 32 0.69 -0.14 -4.25
CA MET A 32 0.20 0.71 -5.33
C MET A 32 0.79 0.21 -6.66
N VAL A 33 -0.05 0.02 -7.67
CA VAL A 33 0.36 -0.40 -9.02
C VAL A 33 0.39 0.78 -9.97
N ASP A 34 -0.56 1.71 -9.80
CA ASP A 34 -0.65 2.97 -10.53
C ASP A 34 -1.27 4.04 -9.61
N THR A 35 -1.30 5.30 -10.03
CA THR A 35 -1.78 6.41 -9.20
C THR A 35 -3.25 6.21 -8.84
N GLY A 36 -3.51 5.89 -7.57
CA GLY A 36 -4.86 5.59 -7.08
C GLY A 36 -5.36 4.18 -7.40
N VAL A 37 -4.49 3.31 -7.94
CA VAL A 37 -4.76 1.89 -8.20
C VAL A 37 -3.91 1.05 -7.26
N TYR A 38 -4.56 0.22 -6.46
CA TYR A 38 -3.91 -0.63 -5.46
C TYR A 38 -4.24 -2.09 -5.71
N ARG A 39 -3.29 -2.95 -5.35
CA ARG A 39 -3.50 -4.40 -5.26
C ARG A 39 -3.26 -4.87 -3.84
N SER A 40 -3.91 -5.97 -3.47
CA SER A 40 -3.62 -6.72 -2.25
C SER A 40 -3.93 -8.20 -2.46
N GLY A 41 -3.52 -9.02 -1.50
CA GLY A 41 -4.12 -10.33 -1.27
C GLY A 41 -5.54 -10.21 -0.71
N PHE A 42 -6.09 -11.34 -0.28
CA PHE A 42 -7.45 -11.40 0.26
C PHE A 42 -7.54 -10.57 1.56
N PRO A 43 -8.54 -9.68 1.70
CA PRO A 43 -8.68 -8.86 2.90
C PRO A 43 -9.32 -9.65 4.06
N ASP A 44 -8.74 -9.51 5.26
CA ASP A 44 -9.29 -9.99 6.52
C ASP A 44 -9.99 -8.85 7.29
N ALA A 45 -10.75 -9.21 8.35
CA ALA A 45 -11.52 -8.26 9.15
C ALA A 45 -10.69 -7.06 9.66
N ASP A 46 -9.44 -7.31 10.04
CA ASP A 46 -8.48 -6.31 10.53
C ASP A 46 -8.02 -5.31 9.46
N SER A 47 -8.11 -5.67 8.18
CA SER A 47 -7.66 -4.83 7.07
C SER A 47 -8.74 -3.88 6.53
N PHE A 48 -10.02 -4.08 6.89
CA PHE A 48 -11.11 -3.27 6.36
C PHE A 48 -11.05 -1.80 6.81
N GLY A 49 -10.55 -1.51 8.00
CA GLY A 49 -10.37 -0.11 8.40
C GLY A 49 -9.32 0.62 7.53
N PHE A 50 -8.29 -0.09 7.07
CA PHE A 50 -7.23 0.44 6.23
C PHE A 50 -7.80 0.76 4.85
N LEU A 51 -8.52 -0.19 4.24
CA LEU A 51 -9.21 0.00 2.96
C LEU A 51 -10.24 1.14 3.01
N ARG A 52 -10.96 1.30 4.12
CA ARG A 52 -11.87 2.44 4.33
C ARG A 52 -11.13 3.77 4.39
N GLY A 53 -9.94 3.81 4.99
CA GLY A 53 -9.07 4.99 5.01
C GLY A 53 -8.63 5.43 3.60
N LEU A 54 -8.46 4.48 2.67
CA LEU A 54 -8.08 4.78 1.29
C LEU A 54 -9.18 5.44 0.44
N ARG A 55 -10.44 5.42 0.90
CA ARG A 55 -11.59 5.97 0.13
C ARG A 55 -11.65 5.43 -1.31
N LEU A 56 -11.46 4.12 -1.46
CA LEU A 56 -11.53 3.44 -2.75
C LEU A 56 -12.92 3.61 -3.38
N ARG A 57 -12.96 3.86 -4.69
CA ARG A 57 -14.21 3.96 -5.45
C ARG A 57 -14.79 2.59 -5.84
N SER A 58 -13.93 1.59 -6.01
CA SER A 58 -14.29 0.25 -6.44
C SER A 58 -13.22 -0.75 -5.97
N VAL A 59 -13.63 -2.00 -5.75
CA VAL A 59 -12.77 -3.16 -5.43
C VAL A 59 -13.18 -4.31 -6.35
N VAL A 60 -12.21 -5.08 -6.86
CA VAL A 60 -12.43 -6.19 -7.82
C VAL A 60 -11.92 -7.51 -7.24
#